data_AF-A0A7S1A2Z4-F1
#
_entry.id   AF-A0A7S1A2Z4-F1
#
_cell.length_a   1.000
_cell.length_b   1.000
_cell.length_c   1.000
_cell.angle_alpha   90.00
_cell.angle_beta   90.00
_cell.angle_gamma   90.00
#
_symmetry.space_group_name_H-M   'P 1'
#
loop_
_entity.id
_entity.type
_entity.pdbx_description
1 polymer ?
#
loop_
_entity_poly.entity_id
_entity_poly.type
_entity_poly.pdbx_seq_one_letter_code
_entity_poly.pdbx_strand_id
1 'polypeptide(L)'
;YNVAQVYLVMIGPGLREAWHQQMFSKCQVAVKHVAGFYQDVELEGVWATADAVLAFQPGIWGYDSWEPAIRRALGLKVPLLVTSYNCMEAEDDMDSLESMGLSQDHWQAPGWEPEENPNAAGSSWTSTSNPGRAMREQYWWQCLVPPDMKNSANETPTTQRKDTDT
;
A
#
# COMPACT_ATOMS: atom_id res chain seq x y z
N TYR A 1 23.01 14.14 -13.94
CA TYR A 1 22.27 12.99 -13.41
C TYR A 1 21.09 13.53 -12.62
N ASN A 2 19.86 13.27 -13.05
CA ASN A 2 18.69 13.61 -12.25
C ASN A 2 18.63 12.63 -11.08
N VAL A 3 18.73 13.13 -9.86
CA VAL A 3 18.51 12.33 -8.65
C VAL A 3 17.01 12.11 -8.52
N ALA A 4 16.56 10.87 -8.39
CA ALA A 4 15.15 10.58 -8.16
C ALA A 4 14.74 11.12 -6.78
N GLN A 5 13.61 11.82 -6.71
CA GLN A 5 13.04 12.31 -5.46
C GLN A 5 11.86 11.43 -5.08
N VAL A 6 11.89 10.87 -3.87
CA VAL A 6 10.82 10.09 -3.27
C VAL A 6 10.24 10.87 -2.09
N TYR A 7 8.92 10.89 -1.98
CA TYR A 7 8.18 11.50 -0.89
C TYR A 7 7.47 10.39 -0.11
N LEU A 8 7.75 10.29 1.19
CA LEU A 8 7.10 9.34 2.08
C LEU A 8 6.29 10.10 3.13
N VAL A 9 5.03 9.75 3.28
CA VAL A 9 4.20 10.24 4.37
C VAL A 9 3.87 9.07 5.28
N MET A 10 4.30 9.16 6.54
CA MET A 10 3.95 8.20 7.58
C MET A 10 2.79 8.77 8.38
N ILE A 11 1.67 8.07 8.42
CA ILE A 11 0.46 8.50 9.11
C ILE A 11 0.09 7.47 10.16
N GLY A 12 -0.17 7.93 11.38
CA GLY A 12 -0.63 7.05 12.46
C GLY A 12 -0.85 7.80 13.77
N PRO A 13 -1.75 7.32 14.65
CA PRO A 13 -2.13 8.01 15.87
C PRO A 13 -1.00 8.10 16.91
N GLY A 14 -0.01 7.19 16.83
CA GLY A 14 1.16 7.19 17.72
C GLY A 14 2.37 7.99 17.20
N LEU A 15 2.27 8.57 16.00
CA LEU A 15 3.38 9.34 15.43
C LEU A 15 3.42 10.74 16.03
N ARG A 16 4.63 11.29 16.14
CA ARG A 16 4.82 12.72 16.40
C ARG A 16 5.05 13.41 15.07
N GLU A 17 4.42 14.57 14.87
CA GLU A 17 4.68 15.37 13.69
C GLU A 17 6.16 15.74 13.63
N ALA A 18 6.79 15.34 12.54
CA ALA A 18 8.21 15.55 12.31
C ALA A 18 8.51 15.44 10.82
N TRP A 19 9.52 16.17 10.38
CA TRP A 19 10.00 16.14 9.01
C TRP A 19 11.50 15.90 8.98
N HIS A 20 11.95 15.04 8.07
CA HIS A 20 13.37 14.84 7.82
C HIS A 20 13.63 14.53 6.35
N GLN A 21 14.85 14.82 5.91
CA GLN A 21 15.35 14.48 4.60
C GLN A 21 16.57 13.59 4.73
N GLN A 22 16.64 12.57 3.88
CA GLN A 22 17.79 11.69 3.80
C GLN A 22 18.21 11.51 2.35
N MET A 23 19.51 11.60 2.11
CA MET A 23 20.12 11.32 0.81
C MET A 23 20.66 9.90 0.81
N PHE A 24 20.22 9.12 -0.16
CA PHE A 24 20.82 7.84 -0.52
C PHE A 24 21.60 8.01 -1.83
N SER A 25 22.48 7.05 -2.14
CA SER A 25 23.41 7.16 -3.28
C SER A 25 22.76 7.40 -4.65
N LYS A 26 21.45 7.13 -4.79
CA LYS A 26 20.68 7.28 -6.05
C LYS A 26 19.35 8.02 -5.90
N CYS A 27 18.93 8.35 -4.68
CA CYS A 27 17.66 9.02 -4.46
C CYS A 27 17.70 9.95 -3.25
N GLN A 28 16.91 11.01 -3.34
CA GLN A 28 16.59 11.85 -2.20
C GLN A 28 15.23 11.40 -1.66
N VAL A 29 15.15 11.18 -0.36
CA VAL A 29 13.92 10.79 0.32
C VAL A 29 13.54 11.92 1.27
N ALA A 30 12.33 12.46 1.10
CA ALA A 30 11.74 13.39 2.03
C ALA A 30 10.63 12.67 2.79
N VAL A 31 10.69 12.68 4.11
CA VAL A 31 9.74 11.97 4.97
C VAL A 31 8.98 12.97 5.83
N LYS A 32 7.65 12.88 5.81
CA LYS A 32 6.73 13.62 6.68
C LYS A 32 6.01 12.63 7.59
N HIS A 33 6.04 12.86 8.89
CA HIS A 33 5.20 12.16 9.85
C HIS A 33 4.00 13.02 10.17
N VAL A 34 2.81 12.43 10.17
CA VAL A 34 1.56 13.09 10.55
C VAL A 34 0.87 12.25 11.61
N ALA A 35 0.54 12.91 12.73
CA ALA A 35 -0.23 12.29 13.79
C ALA A 35 -1.70 12.28 13.40
N GLY A 36 -2.35 11.12 13.48
CA GLY A 36 -3.78 11.00 13.20
C GLY A 36 -4.15 9.70 12.50
N PHE A 37 -5.44 9.52 12.27
CA PHE A 37 -5.94 8.43 11.45
C PHE A 37 -5.90 8.82 9.98
N TYR A 38 -5.57 7.86 9.11
CA TYR A 38 -5.37 8.13 7.68
C TYR A 38 -6.58 8.78 7.02
N GLN A 39 -7.79 8.37 7.40
CA GLN A 39 -9.03 8.94 6.89
C GLN A 39 -9.25 10.42 7.25
N ASP A 40 -8.68 10.89 8.36
CA ASP A 40 -8.92 12.23 8.93
C ASP A 40 -7.80 13.22 8.60
N VAL A 41 -6.68 12.73 8.05
CA VAL A 41 -5.52 13.56 7.74
C VAL A 41 -5.66 14.17 6.34
N GLU A 42 -5.67 15.50 6.30
CA GLU A 42 -5.57 16.25 5.05
C GLU A 42 -4.11 16.57 4.73
N LEU A 43 -3.69 16.24 3.50
CA LEU A 43 -2.34 16.48 2.99
C LEU A 43 -2.41 17.51 1.87
N GLU A 44 -1.38 18.35 1.79
CA GLU A 44 -1.31 19.46 0.84
C GLU A 44 -0.06 19.37 -0.06
N GLY A 45 -0.15 19.99 -1.23
CA GLY A 45 0.96 20.11 -2.17
C GLY A 45 1.46 18.76 -2.67
N VAL A 46 2.77 18.55 -2.67
CA VAL A 46 3.42 17.31 -3.12
C VAL A 46 3.04 16.07 -2.29
N TRP A 47 2.44 16.27 -1.11
CA TRP A 47 2.02 15.21 -0.21
C TRP A 47 0.55 14.80 -0.41
N ALA A 48 -0.22 15.56 -1.19
CA ALA A 48 -1.66 15.33 -1.36
C ALA A 48 -1.99 14.11 -2.23
N THR A 49 -1.04 13.68 -3.06
CA THR A 49 -1.16 12.53 -3.96
C THR A 49 -0.22 11.41 -3.52
N ALA A 50 -0.53 10.18 -3.90
CA ALA A 50 0.33 9.03 -3.69
C ALA A 50 0.42 8.22 -4.98
N ASP A 51 1.55 7.57 -5.21
CA ASP A 51 1.72 6.56 -6.27
C ASP A 51 1.42 5.14 -5.77
N ALA A 52 1.42 4.94 -4.46
CA ALA A 52 1.04 3.71 -3.76
C ALA A 52 0.73 4.02 -2.28
N VAL A 53 -0.11 3.19 -1.66
CA VAL A 53 -0.39 3.22 -0.22
C VAL A 53 0.08 1.91 0.40
N LEU A 54 0.72 1.99 1.56
CA LEU A 54 1.25 0.82 2.27
C LEU A 54 0.65 0.77 3.69
N ALA A 55 0.05 -0.36 4.05
CA ALA A 55 -0.44 -0.66 5.38
C ALA A 55 0.40 -1.78 6.01
N PHE A 56 1.20 -1.41 7.00
CA PHE A 56 2.13 -2.32 7.69
C PHE A 56 1.44 -2.98 8.88
N GLN A 57 1.21 -4.30 8.81
CA GLN A 57 0.61 -5.12 9.86
C GLN A 57 -0.70 -4.51 10.40
N PRO A 58 -1.65 -4.12 9.53
CA PRO A 58 -2.83 -3.38 9.98
C PRO A 58 -3.73 -4.24 10.88
N GLY A 59 -3.77 -5.56 10.65
CA GLY A 59 -4.72 -6.45 11.31
C GLY A 59 -6.15 -5.99 11.03
N ILE A 60 -6.49 -5.82 9.75
CA ILE A 60 -7.79 -5.34 9.26
C ILE A 60 -8.92 -6.19 9.85
N TRP A 61 -8.70 -7.50 9.93
CA TRP A 61 -9.60 -8.47 10.55
C TRP A 61 -9.95 -8.19 12.00
N GLY A 62 -9.09 -7.47 12.73
CA GLY A 62 -9.29 -7.18 14.14
C GLY A 62 -10.11 -5.93 14.43
N TYR A 63 -10.30 -5.03 13.44
CA TYR A 63 -10.87 -3.70 13.70
C TYR A 63 -11.66 -3.12 12.53
N ASP A 64 -12.97 -2.94 12.72
CA ASP A 64 -13.87 -2.24 11.77
C ASP A 64 -13.41 -0.80 11.47
N SER A 65 -12.61 -0.19 12.36
CA SER A 65 -12.06 1.15 12.18
C SER A 65 -11.13 1.30 10.98
N TRP A 66 -10.71 0.19 10.35
CA TRP A 66 -9.90 0.24 9.13
C TRP A 66 -10.69 0.59 7.88
N GLU A 67 -12.01 0.30 7.82
CA GLU A 67 -12.78 0.48 6.60
C GLU A 67 -12.69 1.91 6.01
N PRO A 68 -12.80 3.00 6.80
CA PRO A 68 -12.62 4.36 6.27
C PRO A 68 -11.23 4.60 5.64
N ALA A 69 -10.17 4.05 6.24
CA ALA A 69 -8.80 4.18 5.73
C ALA A 69 -8.62 3.41 4.43
N ILE A 70 -9.18 2.19 4.34
CA ILE A 70 -9.17 1.38 3.11
C ILE A 70 -9.93 2.09 1.99
N ARG A 71 -11.14 2.60 2.27
CA ARG A 71 -11.94 3.35 1.29
C ARG A 71 -11.21 4.59 0.79
N ARG A 72 -10.54 5.33 1.68
CA ARG A 72 -9.70 6.48 1.30
C ARG A 72 -8.55 6.05 0.38
N ALA A 73 -7.83 4.97 0.73
CA ALA A 73 -6.71 4.47 -0.07
C ALA A 73 -7.15 4.05 -1.48
N LEU A 74 -8.24 3.30 -1.59
CA LEU A 74 -8.81 2.89 -2.89
C LEU A 74 -9.30 4.10 -3.71
N GLY A 75 -9.82 5.14 -3.05
CA GLY A 75 -10.24 6.38 -3.69
C GLY A 75 -9.11 7.15 -4.39
N LEU A 76 -7.85 6.91 -4.01
CA LEU A 76 -6.68 7.49 -4.69
C LEU A 76 -6.35 6.80 -6.02
N LYS A 77 -7.01 5.67 -6.34
CA LYS A 77 -6.79 4.91 -7.59
C LYS A 77 -5.35 4.46 -7.79
N VAL A 78 -4.68 4.11 -6.69
CA VAL A 78 -3.31 3.58 -6.69
C VAL A 78 -3.24 2.24 -5.95
N PRO A 79 -2.18 1.44 -6.15
CA PRO A 79 -2.03 0.18 -5.44
C PRO A 79 -2.01 0.37 -3.92
N LEU A 80 -2.79 -0.47 -3.23
CA LEU A 80 -2.76 -0.61 -1.78
C LEU A 80 -2.05 -1.92 -1.44
N LEU A 81 -0.88 -1.80 -0.83
CA LEU A 81 -0.13 -2.93 -0.30
C LEU A 81 -0.46 -3.14 1.17
N VAL A 82 -0.78 -4.38 1.54
CA VAL A 82 -1.01 -4.79 2.93
C VAL A 82 0.02 -5.87 3.26
N THR A 83 0.66 -5.75 4.43
CA THR A 83 1.58 -6.79 4.92
C THR A 83 1.09 -7.37 6.24
N SER A 84 1.27 -8.67 6.46
CA SER A 84 0.81 -9.39 7.66
C SER A 84 1.92 -10.26 8.26
N TYR A 85 1.76 -10.72 9.51
CA TYR A 85 2.82 -11.45 10.21
C TYR A 85 3.02 -12.90 9.73
N ASN A 86 1.99 -13.49 9.12
CA ASN A 86 1.93 -14.86 8.63
C ASN A 86 0.78 -15.02 7.62
N CYS A 87 0.66 -16.20 7.01
CA CYS A 87 -0.41 -16.50 6.05
C CYS A 87 -1.81 -16.35 6.64
N MET A 88 -2.04 -16.84 7.85
CA MET A 88 -3.36 -16.82 8.48
C MET A 88 -3.87 -15.39 8.64
N GLU A 89 -3.03 -14.47 9.10
CA GLU A 89 -3.43 -13.05 9.20
C GLU A 89 -3.64 -12.40 7.83
N ALA A 90 -2.88 -12.80 6.81
CA ALA A 90 -3.06 -12.27 5.46
C ALA A 90 -4.38 -12.76 4.84
N GLU A 91 -4.75 -14.02 5.07
CA GLU A 91 -6.05 -14.60 4.73
C GLU A 91 -7.19 -13.92 5.50
N ASP A 92 -7.04 -13.75 6.82
CA ASP A 92 -8.02 -13.06 7.67
C ASP A 92 -8.22 -11.59 7.20
N ASP A 93 -7.13 -10.89 6.83
CA ASP A 93 -7.18 -9.55 6.24
C ASP A 93 -7.91 -9.54 4.89
N MET A 94 -7.66 -10.53 4.02
CA MET A 94 -8.33 -10.69 2.73
C MET A 94 -9.84 -10.89 2.90
N ASP A 95 -10.27 -11.83 3.74
CA ASP A 95 -11.69 -12.10 4.04
C ASP A 95 -12.42 -10.85 4.54
N SER A 96 -11.72 -10.06 5.36
CA SER A 96 -12.24 -8.81 5.92
C SER A 96 -12.39 -7.73 4.84
N LEU A 97 -11.42 -7.64 3.92
CA LEU A 97 -11.50 -6.75 2.76
C LEU A 97 -12.63 -7.17 1.81
N GLU A 98 -12.81 -8.46 1.56
CA GLU A 98 -13.93 -8.95 0.75
C GLU A 98 -15.29 -8.62 1.37
N SER A 99 -15.38 -8.71 2.70
CA SER A 99 -16.56 -8.30 3.46
C SER A 99 -16.88 -6.80 3.32
N MET A 100 -15.88 -5.96 3.02
CA MET A 100 -16.07 -4.53 2.70
C MET A 100 -16.57 -4.28 1.26
N GLY A 101 -16.76 -5.34 0.47
CA GLY A 101 -17.25 -5.32 -0.91
C GLY A 101 -16.15 -5.37 -1.97
N LEU A 102 -14.91 -5.72 -1.59
CA LEU A 102 -13.82 -5.90 -2.55
C LEU A 102 -13.95 -7.28 -3.20
N SER A 103 -13.96 -7.32 -4.54
CA SER A 103 -14.10 -8.56 -5.31
C SER A 103 -12.75 -9.09 -5.81
N GLN A 104 -12.78 -10.30 -6.39
CA GLN A 104 -11.67 -10.92 -7.11
C GLN A 104 -10.95 -9.97 -8.08
N ASP A 105 -11.68 -9.02 -8.68
CA ASP A 105 -11.12 -8.04 -9.60
C ASP A 105 -10.13 -7.07 -8.94
N HIS A 106 -10.06 -6.97 -7.61
CA HIS A 106 -9.05 -6.15 -6.94
C HIS A 106 -7.70 -6.87 -6.83
N TRP A 107 -7.72 -8.20 -6.87
CA TRP A 107 -6.56 -9.07 -6.66
C TRP A 107 -5.91 -9.54 -7.96
N GLN A 108 -6.55 -9.40 -9.12
CA GLN A 108 -5.90 -9.78 -10.38
C GLN A 108 -4.81 -8.77 -10.77
N ALA A 109 -3.87 -9.21 -11.61
CA ALA A 109 -2.75 -8.40 -12.09
C ALA A 109 -3.16 -6.96 -12.50
N PRO A 110 -2.41 -5.93 -12.08
CA PRO A 110 -1.13 -6.02 -11.36
C PRO A 110 -1.23 -6.23 -9.84
N GLY A 111 -2.44 -6.43 -9.29
CA GLY A 111 -2.64 -6.87 -7.90
C GLY A 111 -2.34 -8.36 -7.73
N TRP A 112 -2.35 -8.82 -6.48
CA TRP A 112 -2.19 -10.23 -6.11
C TRP A 112 -2.81 -10.55 -4.76
N GLU A 113 -3.31 -11.78 -4.64
CA GLU A 113 -3.75 -12.42 -3.39
C GLU A 113 -2.58 -12.60 -2.40
N PRO A 114 -2.84 -12.92 -1.12
CA PRO A 114 -1.80 -13.22 -0.14
C PRO A 114 -0.71 -14.18 -0.63
N GLU A 115 0.54 -13.74 -0.54
CA GLU A 115 1.72 -14.59 -0.79
C GLU A 115 2.88 -14.26 0.18
N GLU A 116 3.96 -15.06 0.14
CA GLU A 116 5.16 -14.78 0.93
C GLU A 116 5.94 -13.59 0.36
N ASN A 117 6.37 -12.67 1.23
CA ASN A 117 7.21 -11.54 0.86
C ASN A 117 8.69 -11.95 0.81
N PRO A 118 9.36 -11.91 -0.36
CA PRO A 118 10.78 -12.27 -0.47
C PRO A 118 11.71 -11.32 0.30
N ASN A 119 11.23 -10.14 0.69
CA ASN A 119 11.97 -9.12 1.43
C ASN A 119 11.55 -9.00 2.90
N ALA A 120 10.87 -10.03 3.44
CA ALA A 120 10.44 -10.06 4.83
C ALA A 120 11.60 -9.90 5.83
N ALA A 121 11.31 -9.35 7.01
CA ALA A 121 12.33 -9.15 8.05
C ALA A 121 12.99 -10.46 8.48
N GLY A 122 14.25 -10.46 8.91
CA GLY A 122 14.98 -11.71 9.20
C GLY A 122 14.55 -12.45 10.48
N SER A 123 13.83 -11.79 11.39
CA SER A 123 13.55 -12.30 12.73
C SER A 123 12.09 -12.72 12.92
N SER A 124 11.88 -13.82 13.64
CA SER A 124 10.56 -14.30 14.04
C SER A 124 10.43 -14.43 15.57
N TRP A 125 9.20 -14.35 16.06
CA TRP A 125 8.84 -14.57 17.46
C TRP A 125 7.53 -15.34 17.57
N THR A 126 7.17 -15.80 18.77
CA THR A 126 5.88 -16.44 19.02
C THR A 126 4.87 -15.39 19.44
N SER A 127 3.66 -15.44 18.88
CA SER A 127 2.57 -14.55 19.28
C SER A 127 2.23 -14.74 20.76
N THR A 128 2.10 -13.62 21.47
CA THR A 128 1.64 -13.59 22.87
C THR A 128 0.12 -13.75 22.97
N SER A 129 -0.61 -13.28 21.96
CA SER A 129 -2.08 -13.34 21.90
C SER A 129 -2.59 -14.64 21.31
N ASN A 130 -1.84 -15.26 20.39
CA ASN A 130 -2.21 -16.50 19.70
C ASN A 130 -1.11 -17.57 19.85
N PRO A 131 -1.08 -18.30 20.99
CA PRO A 131 -0.04 -19.30 21.24
C PRO A 131 0.11 -20.29 20.08
N GLY A 132 1.36 -20.54 19.68
CA GLY A 132 1.69 -21.45 18.58
C GLY A 132 1.74 -20.79 17.18
N ARG A 133 1.35 -19.52 17.05
CA ARG A 133 1.56 -18.77 15.80
C ARG A 133 2.94 -18.10 15.79
N ALA A 134 3.74 -18.42 14.79
CA ALA A 134 4.95 -17.66 14.50
C ALA A 134 4.57 -16.32 13.86
N MET A 135 5.21 -15.26 14.34
CA MET A 135 5.07 -13.91 13.83
C MET A 135 6.42 -13.48 13.25
N ARG A 136 6.38 -12.82 12.11
CA ARG A 136 7.56 -12.27 11.44
C ARG A 136 7.14 -11.00 10.71
N GLU A 137 7.83 -9.90 10.99
CA GLU A 137 7.51 -8.60 10.36
C GLU A 137 7.51 -8.71 8.84
N GLN A 138 6.43 -8.23 8.22
CA GLN A 138 6.24 -8.17 6.77
C GLN A 138 6.42 -9.54 6.07
N TYR A 139 6.06 -10.64 6.73
CA TYR A 139 6.30 -11.97 6.18
C TYR A 139 5.39 -12.33 5.02
N TRP A 140 4.12 -11.94 5.12
CA TRP A 140 3.14 -12.11 4.06
C TRP A 140 2.69 -10.74 3.56
N TRP A 141 2.31 -10.68 2.29
CA TRP A 141 1.85 -9.45 1.66
C TRP A 141 0.81 -9.73 0.58
N GLN A 142 -0.03 -8.74 0.33
CA GLN A 142 -1.05 -8.75 -0.70
C GLN A 142 -1.22 -7.35 -1.26
N CYS A 143 -1.72 -7.25 -2.49
CA CYS A 143 -1.85 -5.98 -3.18
C CYS A 143 -3.19 -5.85 -3.89
N LEU A 144 -3.90 -4.78 -3.53
CA LEU A 144 -5.17 -4.42 -4.12
C LEU A 144 -4.97 -3.31 -5.14
N VAL A 145 -5.51 -3.53 -6.33
CA VAL A 145 -5.48 -2.54 -7.40
C VAL A 145 -6.92 -2.22 -7.80
N PRO A 146 -7.34 -0.95 -7.73
CA PRO A 146 -8.68 -0.54 -8.17
C PRO A 146 -8.97 -1.02 -9.61
N PRO A 147 -10.12 -1.67 -9.88
CA PRO A 147 -10.40 -2.27 -11.19
C PRO A 147 -10.31 -1.30 -12.36
N ASP A 148 -10.61 -0.03 -12.13
CA ASP A 148 -10.55 1.04 -13.13
C ASP A 148 -9.10 1.44 -13.50
N MET A 149 -8.11 1.16 -12.64
CA MET A 149 -6.69 1.35 -12.96
C MET A 149 -6.21 0.36 -14.05
N LYS A 150 -6.85 -0.80 -14.16
CA LYS A 150 -6.47 -1.86 -15.12
C LYS A 150 -6.76 -1.49 -16.57
N ASN A 151 -7.82 -0.73 -16.80
CA ASN A 151 -8.24 -0.32 -18.14
C ASN A 151 -7.27 0.72 -18.74
N SER A 152 -6.66 1.55 -17.90
CA SER A 152 -5.70 2.59 -18.31
C SER A 152 -4.35 2.02 -18.79
N ALA A 153 -3.96 0.83 -18.32
CA ALA A 153 -2.71 0.18 -18.72
C ALA A 153 -2.78 -0.52 -20.10
N ASN A 154 -4.00 -0.74 -20.62
CA ASN A 154 -4.23 -1.37 -21.92
C ASN A 154 -4.45 -0.38 -23.07
N GLU A 155 -4.51 0.92 -22.80
CA GLU A 155 -4.48 1.94 -23.85
C GLU A 155 -3.04 2.14 -24.33
N THR A 156 -2.63 1.29 -25.29
CA THR A 156 -1.41 1.53 -26.05
C THR A 156 -1.58 2.85 -26.82
N PRO A 157 -0.61 3.79 -26.80
CA PRO A 157 -0.70 4.99 -27.63
C PRO A 157 -0.77 4.54 -29.08
N THR A 158 -1.91 4.73 -29.72
CA THR A 158 -2.05 4.49 -31.16
C THR A 158 -1.23 5.57 -31.84
N THR A 159 0.02 5.25 -32.19
CA THR A 159 0.86 6.11 -33.02
C THR A 159 0.15 6.33 -34.34
N GLN A 160 -0.52 7.48 -34.48
CA GLN A 160 -0.98 7.94 -35.79
C GLN A 160 0.26 8.25 -36.62
N ARG A 161 0.63 7.33 -37.51
CA ARG A 161 1.46 7.66 -38.67
C ARG A 161 0.66 8.67 -39.50
N LYS A 162 1.11 9.92 -39.49
CA LYS A 162 0.79 10.85 -40.58
C LYS A 162 1.55 10.37 -41.80
N ASP A 163 0.86 9.65 -42.68
CA ASP A 163 1.28 9.51 -44.06
C ASP A 163 1.14 10.90 -44.69
N THR A 164 2.27 11.57 -44.86
CA THR A 164 2.37 12.75 -45.73
C THR A 164 2.60 12.23 -47.14
N ASP A 165 1.52 12.18 -47.91
CA ASP A 165 1.58 12.20 -49.38
C ASP A 165 2.19 13.53 -49.83
N THR A 166 3.35 13.46 -50.51
CA THR A 166 3.76 14.35 -51.60
C THR A 166 4.83 13.66 -52.43
#